data_AF-A0A1Q4D6K7-F1
#
_entry.id   AF-A0A1Q4D6K7-F1
#
_cell.length_a   1.000
_cell.length_b   1.000
_cell.length_c   1.000
_cell.angle_alpha   90.00
_cell.angle_beta   90.00
_cell.angle_gamma   90.00
#
_symmetry.space_group_name_H-M   'P 1'
#
loop_
_entity.id
_entity.type
_entity.pdbx_description
1 polymer ?
#
loop_
_entity_poly.entity_id
_entity_poly.type
_entity_poly.pdbx_seq_one_letter_code
_entity_poly.pdbx_strand_id
1 'polypeptide(L)' 'MGHGVEHLPLARGERGPAAERPGVLAFTRDPGVACLVNLSDEPVALPPGASVLVASVPVAGTVPVDGAAWLAL' A
#
# COMPACT_ATOMS: atom_id res chain seq x y z
N MET A 1 32.66 -0.64 -10.14
CA MET A 1 33.26 -0.55 -8.79
C MET A 1 32.34 0.35 -7.98
N GLY A 2 31.32 -0.23 -7.34
CA GLY A 2 31.20 -0.34 -5.87
C GLY A 2 30.57 0.95 -5.33
N HIS A 3 29.49 0.99 -4.55
CA HIS A 3 28.96 0.09 -3.53
C HIS A 3 27.47 0.41 -3.24
N GLY A 4 26.70 -0.57 -2.75
CA GLY A 4 25.54 -0.35 -1.86
C GLY A 4 24.14 -0.47 -2.45
N VAL A 5 23.62 -1.69 -2.56
CA VAL A 5 22.17 -1.94 -2.65
C VAL A 5 21.56 -1.83 -1.26
N GLU A 6 20.79 -0.78 -1.02
CA GLU A 6 19.95 -0.63 0.19
C GLU A 6 18.46 -0.68 -0.20
N HIS A 7 17.72 -1.39 0.64
CA HIS A 7 16.58 -2.22 0.27
C HIS A 7 15.25 -1.49 0.50
N LEU A 8 14.73 -0.74 -0.49
CA LEU A 8 13.30 -0.49 -0.70
C LEU A 8 13.05 0.38 -1.94
N PRO A 9 12.17 -0.03 -2.87
CA PRO A 9 11.41 1.01 -3.60
C PRO A 9 9.92 0.66 -3.77
N LEU A 10 9.06 1.61 -3.38
CA LEU A 10 7.64 1.67 -3.69
C LEU A 10 7.45 2.41 -5.02
N ALA A 11 6.70 1.83 -5.96
CA ALA A 11 6.68 2.25 -7.37
C ALA A 11 5.76 3.46 -7.66
N ARG A 12 6.33 4.44 -8.36
CA ARG A 12 5.66 5.58 -9.03
C ARG A 12 4.71 5.09 -10.13
N GLY A 13 3.44 5.52 -10.11
CA GLY A 13 2.60 5.87 -11.29
C GLY A 13 2.34 4.85 -12.41
N GLU A 14 3.02 3.72 -12.43
CA GLU A 14 2.89 2.60 -13.37
C GLU A 14 2.91 1.32 -12.51
N ARG A 15 2.20 0.26 -12.91
CA ARG A 15 2.06 -0.99 -12.13
C ARG A 15 3.42 -1.46 -11.58
N GLY A 16 3.71 -1.14 -10.32
CA GLY A 16 4.74 -1.81 -9.55
C GLY A 16 4.10 -2.89 -8.69
N PRO A 17 4.82 -3.97 -8.38
CA PRO A 17 4.27 -5.00 -7.52
C PRO A 17 3.99 -4.35 -6.16
N ALA A 18 2.71 -4.32 -5.77
CA ALA A 18 2.38 -4.40 -4.35
C ALA A 18 3.19 -5.58 -3.82
N ALA A 19 3.86 -5.42 -2.68
CA ALA A 19 4.54 -6.53 -1.98
C ALA A 19 3.74 -7.80 -2.22
N GLU A 20 4.33 -8.83 -2.86
CA GLU A 20 3.65 -9.99 -3.46
C GLU A 20 2.87 -10.79 -2.41
N ARG A 21 1.79 -10.20 -1.88
CA ARG A 21 0.74 -10.86 -1.15
C ARG A 21 -0.34 -11.08 -2.21
N PRO A 22 -0.59 -12.33 -2.61
CA PRO A 22 -1.70 -12.66 -3.48
C PRO A 22 -2.97 -11.94 -3.01
N GLY A 23 -3.65 -11.26 -3.92
CA GLY A 23 -4.88 -10.51 -3.60
C GLY A 23 -4.67 -9.09 -3.09
N VAL A 24 -3.46 -8.55 -2.93
CA VAL A 24 -3.29 -7.13 -2.56
C VAL A 24 -2.88 -6.30 -3.77
N LEU A 25 -3.68 -5.27 -4.10
CA LEU A 25 -3.35 -4.28 -5.12
C LEU A 25 -2.98 -2.96 -4.44
N ALA A 26 -1.78 -2.46 -4.65
CA ALA A 26 -1.32 -1.20 -4.09
C ALA A 26 -0.49 -0.41 -5.12
N PHE A 27 -0.65 0.91 -5.12
CA PHE A 27 0.12 1.82 -5.97
C PHE A 27 0.23 3.20 -5.34
N THR A 28 1.28 3.95 -5.68
CA THR A 28 1.46 5.32 -5.20
C THR A 28 1.14 6.35 -6.28
N ARG A 29 0.67 7.52 -5.84
CA ARG A 29 0.61 8.75 -6.61
C ARG A 29 1.47 9.80 -5.93
N ASP A 30 2.32 10.43 -6.72
CA ASP A 30 3.12 11.53 -6.22
C ASP A 30 2.29 12.82 -6.03
N PRO A 31 2.64 13.63 -5.02
CA PRO A 31 3.56 13.32 -3.94
C PRO A 31 2.87 12.60 -2.78
N GLY A 32 3.45 11.49 -2.30
CA GLY A 32 3.17 10.95 -0.95
C GLY A 32 1.78 10.35 -0.71
N VAL A 33 1.07 9.93 -1.75
CA VAL A 33 -0.24 9.27 -1.60
C VAL A 33 -0.16 7.83 -2.09
N ALA A 34 -0.86 6.91 -1.43
CA ALA A 34 -1.02 5.54 -1.90
C ALA A 34 -2.49 5.13 -1.93
N CYS A 35 -2.82 4.21 -2.84
CA CYS A 35 -4.06 3.46 -2.83
C CYS A 35 -3.72 2.00 -2.52
N LEU A 36 -4.45 1.41 -1.57
CA LEU A 36 -4.36 0.01 -1.19
C LEU A 36 -5.76 -0.62 -1.29
N VAL A 37 -5.89 -1.67 -2.07
CA VAL A 37 -7.11 -2.47 -2.22
C VAL A 37 -6.79 -3.90 -1.78
N ASN A 38 -7.54 -4.39 -0.80
CA ASN A 38 -7.39 -5.72 -0.25
C ASN A 38 -8.44 -6.67 -0.86
N LEU A 39 -7.99 -7.47 -1.82
CA LEU A 39 -8.74 -8.58 -2.44
C LEU A 39 -8.22 -9.95 -1.95
N SER A 40 -7.42 -9.96 -0.88
CA SER A 40 -6.96 -11.19 -0.24
C SER A 40 -8.02 -11.70 0.75
N ASP A 41 -7.80 -12.87 1.33
CA ASP A 41 -8.67 -13.49 2.33
C ASP A 41 -8.38 -13.04 3.77
N GLU A 42 -7.40 -12.16 3.98
CA GLU A 42 -7.01 -11.66 5.30
C GLU A 42 -6.89 -10.13 5.34
N PRO A 43 -7.07 -9.48 6.51
CA PRO A 43 -6.77 -8.07 6.67
C PRO A 43 -5.32 -7.71 6.29
N VAL A 44 -5.13 -6.53 5.72
CA VAL A 44 -3.81 -6.02 5.32
C VAL A 44 -3.41 -4.85 6.21
N ALA A 45 -2.28 -4.94 6.88
CA ALA A 45 -1.76 -3.85 7.71
C ALA A 45 -1.45 -2.60 6.87
N LEU A 46 -1.69 -1.43 7.45
CA LEU A 46 -1.25 -0.17 6.85
C LEU A 46 0.28 -0.06 6.87
N PRO A 47 0.89 0.64 5.88
CA PRO A 47 2.30 0.98 5.94
C PRO A 47 2.62 1.79 7.21
N PRO A 48 3.80 1.60 7.82
CA PRO A 48 4.22 2.39 8.98
C PRO A 48 4.18 3.89 8.69
N GLY A 49 3.63 4.68 9.61
CA GLY A 49 3.53 6.13 9.48
C GLY A 49 2.41 6.63 8.56
N ALA A 50 1.74 5.73 7.83
CA ALA A 50 0.66 6.12 6.94
C ALA A 50 -0.60 6.56 7.70
N SER A 51 -1.29 7.56 7.17
CA SER A 51 -2.59 8.01 7.67
C SER A 51 -3.69 7.77 6.65
N VAL A 52 -4.87 7.36 7.10
CA VAL A 52 -6.02 7.11 6.23
C VAL A 52 -6.65 8.44 5.81
N LEU A 53 -6.68 8.71 4.51
CA LEU A 53 -7.35 9.87 3.92
C LEU A 53 -8.82 9.55 3.61
N VAL A 54 -9.04 8.41 2.95
CA VAL A 54 -10.37 7.92 2.55
C VAL A 54 -10.36 6.40 2.65
N ALA A 55 -11.45 5.81 3.13
CA ALA A 55 -11.64 4.37 3.12
C ALA A 55 -13.05 4.00 2.67
N SER A 56 -13.20 2.89 1.95
CA SER A 56 -14.51 2.37 1.54
C SER A 56 -15.27 1.72 2.69
N VAL A 57 -14.53 1.26 3.70
CA VAL A 57 -15.01 0.60 4.93
C VAL A 57 -14.22 1.14 6.12
N PRO A 58 -14.70 0.99 7.37
CA PRO A 58 -13.91 1.36 8.55
C PRO A 58 -12.54 0.67 8.58
N VAL A 59 -11.49 1.45 8.79
CA VAL A 59 -10.09 1.00 8.85
C VAL A 59 -9.52 1.36 10.22
N ALA A 60 -9.02 0.36 10.95
CA ALA A 60 -8.39 0.54 12.27
C ALA A 60 -7.01 -0.14 12.27
N GLY A 61 -6.04 0.48 11.58
CA GLY A 61 -4.68 -0.05 11.44
C GLY A 61 -4.51 -1.15 10.38
N THR A 62 -5.62 -1.73 9.90
CA THR A 62 -5.66 -2.69 8.79
C THR A 62 -6.79 -2.38 7.82
N VAL A 63 -6.57 -2.61 6.53
CA VAL A 63 -7.61 -2.65 5.51
C VAL A 63 -8.28 -4.03 5.52
N PRO A 64 -9.58 -4.13 5.85
CA PRO A 64 -10.31 -5.40 5.83
C PRO A 64 -10.35 -6.04 4.43
N VAL A 65 -10.73 -7.31 4.36
CA VAL A 65 -11.06 -8.00 3.10
C VAL A 65 -12.12 -7.22 2.33
N ASP A 66 -11.98 -7.15 1.01
CA ASP A 66 -12.78 -6.34 0.09
C ASP A 66 -12.77 -4.82 0.39
N GLY A 67 -11.81 -4.37 1.20
CA GLY A 67 -11.62 -2.98 1.58
C GLY A 67 -10.66 -2.23 0.67
N ALA A 68 -10.87 -0.93 0.52
CA ALA A 68 -9.94 -0.02 -0.13
C ALA A 68 -9.65 1.20 0.75
N ALA A 69 -8.39 1.65 0.76
CA ALA A 69 -7.97 2.84 1.47
C ALA A 69 -7.01 3.69 0.62
N TRP A 70 -7.23 5.00 0.63
CA TRP A 70 -6.27 6.00 0.22
C TRP A 70 -5.51 6.50 1.44
N LEU A 71 -4.18 6.53 1.35
CA LEU A 71 -3.27 6.78 2.44
C LEU A 71 -2.35 7.96 2.10
N ALA A 72 -2.07 8.82 3.07
CA ALA A 72 -0.89 9.66 3.03
C ALA A 72 0.28 8.87 3.64
N LEU A 73 1.40 8.82 2.92
CA LEU A 73 2.64 8.12 3.31
C LEU A 73 3.60 9.04 4.05
#